data_AF-A0A973J5E3-F1
#
_entry.id   AF-A0A973J5E3-F1
#
_cell.length_a   1.000
_cell.length_b   1.000
_cell.length_c   1.000
_cell.angle_alpha   90.00
_cell.angle_beta   90.00
_cell.angle_gamma   90.00
#
_symmetry.space_group_name_H-M   'P 1'
#
loop_
_entity.id
_entity.type
_entity.pdbx_description
1 polymer ?
#
loop_
_entity_poly.entity_id
_entity_poly.type
_entity_poly.pdbx_seq_one_letter_code
_entity_poly.pdbx_strand_id
1 'polypeptide(L)'
;MPKVDPDLAKELLSRPDSDYVLVDTRLPEDYRAGHIEGSISWPYEQIMAVSTKENIPERLKNKKIILVCYSGLNTAVAANHLLALGHDHIQSVGGGMESWMSVSDKPCLLSLRRLKTASGEIKSFPWRASTLLEQWSACIAAFGFKPTYMLLSFILILWIRKLFSPDLVALRWGLIGFLAGEAFCAVNYLFLGEDSYFVEYMHSFGMALAFGFSAYALFLALDQRVVRYSDASRKCALLEQCGACIKNTDVPCAVRRLYLLAIIVFMILALMPLAADTYAVTYNTKILGTEYSYSHPAIYQIFEIRYCPIVALIFFAAALVTFYLRKEDPMPFAKILLASGLGFFGFSMFRLVLFQVYRDNLTWFVFWEEVTELIYIVGVGAVLWIFRGRLFREAEKEKKPFEHIPQHSRN
;
A
#
# COMPACT_ATOMS: atom_id res chain seq x y z
N MET A 1 -17.82 18.32 11.46
CA MET A 1 -16.99 18.62 12.64
C MET A 1 -15.93 19.64 12.24
N PRO A 2 -15.69 20.70 13.03
CA PRO A 2 -14.69 21.70 12.70
C PRO A 2 -13.28 21.13 12.90
N LYS A 3 -12.61 20.81 11.79
CA LYS A 3 -11.17 20.58 11.76
C LYS A 3 -10.46 21.93 11.70
N VAL A 4 -9.32 22.03 12.37
CA VAL A 4 -8.43 23.18 12.29
C VAL A 4 -7.12 22.74 11.65
N ASP A 5 -6.62 23.55 10.72
CA ASP A 5 -5.30 23.36 10.13
C ASP A 5 -4.21 23.60 11.20
N PRO A 6 -3.09 22.88 11.20
CA PRO A 6 -2.02 23.09 12.17
C PRO A 6 -1.50 24.52 12.29
N ASP A 7 -1.40 25.27 11.20
CA ASP A 7 -0.88 26.64 11.23
C ASP A 7 -1.86 27.60 11.88
N LEU A 8 -3.14 27.45 11.53
CA LEU A 8 -4.21 28.18 12.19
C LEU A 8 -4.31 27.80 13.68
N ALA A 9 -4.11 26.54 14.03
CA ALA A 9 -4.13 26.10 15.42
C ALA A 9 -2.95 26.68 16.22
N LYS A 10 -1.75 26.75 15.64
CA LYS A 10 -0.60 27.44 16.24
C LYS A 10 -0.87 28.95 16.43
N GLU A 11 -1.46 29.60 15.42
CA GLU A 11 -1.87 31.00 15.52
C GLU A 11 -2.88 31.23 16.66
N LEU A 12 -3.92 30.39 16.76
CA LEU A 12 -4.93 30.49 17.80
C LEU A 12 -4.34 30.29 19.21
N LEU A 13 -3.43 29.34 19.39
CA LEU A 13 -2.80 29.06 20.69
C LEU A 13 -1.76 30.12 21.10
N SER A 14 -1.18 30.85 20.16
CA SER A 14 -0.13 31.84 20.43
C SER A 14 -0.65 33.25 20.77
N ARG A 15 -1.96 33.49 20.65
CA ARG A 15 -2.57 34.78 21.00
C ARG A 15 -2.49 35.01 22.52
N PRO A 16 -2.06 36.19 23.00
CA PRO A 16 -1.93 36.48 24.44
C PRO A 16 -3.21 36.27 25.24
N ASP A 17 -4.37 36.60 24.64
CA ASP A 17 -5.70 36.47 25.26
C ASP A 17 -6.45 35.21 24.78
N SER A 18 -5.72 34.16 24.40
CA SER A 18 -6.34 32.94 23.87
C SER A 18 -7.00 32.10 24.97
N ASP A 19 -8.28 31.81 24.80
CA ASP A 19 -9.00 30.78 25.57
C ASP A 19 -8.87 29.37 24.97
N TYR A 20 -8.05 29.22 23.92
CA TYR A 20 -7.79 27.91 23.33
C TYR A 20 -6.78 27.11 24.14
N VAL A 21 -7.08 25.83 24.34
CA VAL A 21 -6.18 24.86 24.97
C VAL A 21 -5.97 23.68 24.04
N LEU A 22 -4.72 23.24 23.91
CA LEU A 22 -4.39 22.05 23.15
C LEU A 22 -4.44 20.84 24.07
N VAL A 23 -5.14 19.79 23.66
CA VAL A 23 -5.30 18.56 24.45
C VAL A 23 -4.78 17.39 23.64
N ASP A 24 -3.80 16.70 24.20
CA ASP A 24 -3.22 15.50 23.60
C ASP A 24 -3.94 14.25 24.11
N THR A 25 -4.51 13.51 23.17
CA THR A 25 -5.36 12.34 23.40
C THR A 25 -4.63 11.02 23.19
N ARG A 26 -3.32 11.07 22.91
CA ARG A 26 -2.45 9.89 22.79
C ARG A 26 -2.28 9.18 24.13
N LEU A 27 -1.67 7.99 24.09
CA LEU A 27 -1.36 7.23 25.30
C LEU A 27 -0.48 8.04 26.26
N PRO A 28 -0.65 7.91 27.59
CA PRO A 28 0.18 8.59 28.57
C PRO A 28 1.68 8.37 28.37
N GLU A 29 2.06 7.17 27.95
CA GLU A 29 3.45 6.78 27.66
C GLU A 29 4.03 7.63 26.52
N ASP A 30 3.29 7.80 25.44
CA ASP A 30 3.72 8.59 24.27
C ASP A 30 3.73 10.09 24.57
N TYR A 31 2.76 10.56 25.36
CA TYR A 31 2.77 11.93 25.86
C TYR A 31 4.02 12.21 26.71
N ARG A 32 4.39 11.29 27.62
CA ARG A 32 5.61 11.38 28.44
C ARG A 32 6.88 11.28 27.59
N ALA A 33 6.86 10.46 26.53
CA ALA A 33 7.98 10.32 25.59
C ALA A 33 8.22 11.61 24.78
N GLY A 34 7.16 12.36 24.47
CA GLY A 34 7.25 13.68 23.86
C GLY A 34 5.90 14.25 23.42
N HIS A 35 5.64 15.51 23.74
CA HIS A 35 4.37 16.20 23.45
C HIS A 35 4.57 17.66 23.07
N ILE A 36 3.52 18.28 22.53
CA ILE A 36 3.49 19.71 22.22
C ILE A 36 3.47 20.50 23.52
N GLU A 37 4.38 21.44 23.70
CA GLU A 37 4.45 22.25 24.91
C GLU A 37 3.15 23.03 25.17
N GLY A 38 2.74 23.10 26.43
CA GLY A 38 1.47 23.70 26.82
C GLY A 38 0.24 22.84 26.51
N SER A 39 0.40 21.71 25.82
CA SER A 39 -0.69 20.75 25.68
C SER A 39 -1.02 20.08 27.01
N ILE A 40 -2.25 19.59 27.10
CA ILE A 40 -2.78 18.91 28.28
C ILE A 40 -3.02 17.45 27.91
N SER A 41 -2.39 16.51 28.62
CA SER A 41 -2.71 15.09 28.45
C SER A 41 -4.12 14.78 28.94
N TRP A 42 -4.96 14.26 28.04
CA TRP A 42 -6.27 13.68 28.34
C TRP A 42 -6.52 12.52 27.36
N PRO A 43 -6.07 11.30 27.69
CA PRO A 43 -6.10 10.15 26.78
C PRO A 43 -7.49 9.86 26.21
N TYR A 44 -7.52 9.38 24.96
CA TYR A 44 -8.75 9.10 24.21
C TYR A 44 -9.77 8.27 24.99
N GLU A 45 -9.34 7.19 25.65
CA GLU A 45 -10.23 6.31 26.42
C GLU A 45 -10.91 7.05 27.57
N GLN A 46 -10.21 7.98 28.22
CA GLN A 46 -10.76 8.80 29.30
C GLN A 46 -11.78 9.81 28.78
N ILE A 47 -11.58 10.34 27.57
CA ILE A 47 -12.56 11.22 26.91
C ILE A 47 -13.83 10.45 26.59
N MET A 48 -13.69 9.24 26.03
CA MET A 48 -14.84 8.40 25.67
C MET A 48 -15.62 7.89 26.90
N ALA A 49 -14.98 7.81 28.07
CA ALA A 49 -15.63 7.47 29.33
C ALA A 49 -16.47 8.62 29.94
N VAL A 50 -16.36 9.85 29.42
CA VAL A 50 -17.20 10.97 29.87
C VAL A 50 -18.64 10.74 29.42
N SER A 51 -19.57 10.74 30.36
CA SER A 51 -21.00 10.55 30.10
C SER A 51 -21.83 11.83 30.21
N THR A 52 -21.32 12.85 30.92
CA THR A 52 -21.97 14.16 31.08
C THR A 52 -20.96 15.29 31.08
N LYS A 53 -21.41 16.53 30.85
CA LYS A 53 -20.56 17.73 30.79
C LYS A 53 -19.82 17.99 32.11
N GLU A 54 -20.41 17.58 33.24
CA GLU A 54 -19.87 17.75 34.59
C GLU A 54 -18.60 16.92 34.80
N ASN A 55 -18.45 15.80 34.08
CA ASN A 55 -17.33 14.87 34.19
C ASN A 55 -16.10 15.30 33.38
N ILE A 56 -16.20 16.39 32.61
CA ILE A 56 -15.04 16.99 31.92
C ILE A 56 -14.08 17.54 32.99
N PRO A 57 -12.76 17.35 32.87
CA PRO A 57 -11.79 17.88 33.83
C PRO A 57 -11.96 19.39 34.03
N GLU A 58 -11.97 19.86 35.28
CA GLU A 58 -12.20 21.27 35.62
C GLU A 58 -11.29 22.24 34.84
N ARG A 59 -10.02 21.87 34.68
CA ARG A 59 -9.04 22.66 33.90
C ARG A 59 -9.38 22.84 32.42
N LEU A 60 -10.31 22.06 31.88
CA LEU A 60 -10.78 22.11 30.50
C LEU A 60 -12.21 22.66 30.38
N LYS A 61 -12.94 22.80 31.50
CA LYS A 61 -14.30 23.36 31.47
C LYS A 61 -14.25 24.81 31.00
N ASN A 62 -15.21 25.17 30.15
CA ASN A 62 -15.37 26.53 29.58
C ASN A 62 -14.19 27.03 28.75
N LYS A 63 -13.24 26.17 28.37
CA LYS A 63 -12.15 26.48 27.45
C LYS A 63 -12.51 26.07 26.03
N LYS A 64 -11.86 26.66 25.03
CA LYS A 64 -11.98 26.21 23.64
C LYS A 64 -10.95 25.12 23.40
N ILE A 65 -11.39 23.90 23.14
CA ILE A 65 -10.50 22.74 23.12
C ILE A 65 -10.08 22.43 21.68
N ILE A 66 -8.78 22.33 21.45
CA ILE A 66 -8.20 21.77 20.23
C ILE A 66 -7.64 20.40 20.59
N LEU A 67 -8.22 19.33 20.05
CA LEU A 67 -7.75 17.96 20.27
C LEU A 67 -6.66 17.58 19.26
N VAL A 68 -5.62 16.92 19.74
CA VAL A 68 -4.57 16.29 18.92
C VAL A 68 -4.39 14.81 19.32
N CYS A 69 -4.24 13.92 18.34
CA CYS A 69 -3.80 12.52 18.50
C CYS A 69 -2.70 12.24 17.47
N TYR A 70 -2.30 10.98 17.24
CA TYR A 70 -1.29 10.67 16.23
C TYR A 70 -1.64 11.22 14.83
N SER A 71 -2.80 10.83 14.27
CA SER A 71 -3.17 11.08 12.86
C SER A 71 -4.46 11.92 12.66
N GLY A 72 -5.11 12.35 13.75
CA GLY A 72 -6.35 13.13 13.72
C GLY A 72 -7.66 12.32 13.62
N LEU A 73 -7.59 10.99 13.62
CA LEU A 73 -8.77 10.12 13.56
C LEU A 73 -9.48 10.01 14.91
N ASN A 74 -8.76 9.65 15.96
CA ASN A 74 -9.33 9.51 17.31
C ASN A 74 -9.86 10.84 17.85
N THR A 75 -9.21 11.95 17.51
CA THR A 75 -9.69 13.28 17.91
C THR A 75 -10.98 13.67 17.21
N ALA A 76 -11.24 13.17 16.00
CA ALA A 76 -12.52 13.41 15.34
C ALA A 76 -13.68 12.72 16.08
N VAL A 77 -13.46 11.49 16.55
CA VAL A 77 -14.46 10.75 17.35
C VAL A 77 -14.65 11.40 18.71
N ALA A 78 -13.55 11.68 19.43
CA ALA A 78 -13.55 12.31 20.74
C ALA A 78 -14.22 13.69 20.73
N ALA A 79 -13.97 14.50 19.70
CA ALA A 79 -14.61 15.81 19.60
C ALA A 79 -16.11 15.71 19.35
N ASN A 80 -16.57 14.81 18.49
CA ASN A 80 -18.01 14.59 18.29
C ASN A 80 -18.68 14.10 19.57
N HIS A 81 -18.02 13.21 20.32
CA HIS A 81 -18.49 12.74 21.61
C HIS A 81 -18.71 13.90 22.58
N LEU A 82 -17.70 14.76 22.74
CA LEU A 82 -17.80 15.91 23.66
C LEU A 82 -18.75 17.02 23.16
N LEU A 83 -18.86 17.24 21.85
CA LEU A 83 -19.86 18.14 21.25
C LEU A 83 -21.29 17.64 21.55
N ALA A 84 -21.53 16.33 21.46
CA ALA A 84 -22.83 15.72 21.77
C ALA A 84 -23.22 15.87 23.25
N LEU A 85 -22.24 15.99 24.15
CA LEU A 85 -22.43 16.27 25.57
C LEU A 85 -22.62 17.77 25.88
N GLY A 86 -22.72 18.63 24.86
CA GLY A 86 -23.00 20.06 25.02
C GLY A 86 -21.78 20.92 25.32
N HIS A 87 -20.59 20.50 24.89
CA HIS A 87 -19.37 21.32 24.95
C HIS A 87 -19.12 22.01 23.60
N ASP A 88 -19.55 23.27 23.48
CA ASP A 88 -19.80 23.93 22.18
C ASP A 88 -18.56 24.34 21.37
N HIS A 89 -17.36 24.25 21.94
CA HIS A 89 -16.12 24.75 21.35
C HIS A 89 -15.02 23.69 21.32
N ILE A 90 -15.17 22.70 20.43
CA ILE A 90 -14.19 21.64 20.24
C ILE A 90 -13.82 21.52 18.78
N GLN A 91 -12.52 21.56 18.51
CA GLN A 91 -11.92 21.37 17.20
C GLN A 91 -10.88 20.25 17.28
N SER A 92 -10.52 19.67 16.14
CA SER A 92 -9.38 18.75 16.06
C SER A 92 -8.36 19.24 15.05
N VAL A 93 -7.08 19.08 15.37
CA VAL A 93 -5.99 19.28 14.41
C VAL A 93 -6.17 18.28 13.25
N GLY A 94 -6.36 18.79 12.04
CA GLY A 94 -6.40 17.96 10.83
C GLY A 94 -5.06 17.24 10.66
N GLY A 95 -5.08 15.92 10.50
CA GLY A 95 -3.85 15.12 10.41
C GLY A 95 -3.10 14.94 11.74
N GLY A 96 -3.66 15.39 12.87
CA GLY A 96 -3.12 15.13 14.21
C GLY A 96 -1.72 15.69 14.45
N MET A 97 -0.96 15.00 15.31
CA MET A 97 0.44 15.26 15.57
C MET A 97 1.21 15.19 14.25
N GLU A 98 0.94 14.23 13.38
CA GLU A 98 1.68 14.07 12.11
C GLU A 98 1.67 15.37 11.28
N SER A 99 0.51 16.00 11.13
CA SER A 99 0.38 17.27 10.42
C SER A 99 0.85 18.48 11.24
N TRP A 100 0.64 18.45 12.57
CA TRP A 100 1.25 19.44 13.47
C TRP A 100 2.78 19.52 13.32
N MET A 101 3.37 18.35 13.10
CA MET A 101 4.80 18.13 12.98
C MET A 101 5.32 18.30 11.54
N SER A 102 4.47 18.15 10.51
CA SER A 102 4.87 18.34 9.10
C SER A 102 5.03 19.82 8.74
N VAL A 103 4.39 20.73 9.47
CA VAL A 103 4.66 22.17 9.32
C VAL A 103 5.95 22.54 10.05
N SER A 104 7.07 22.16 9.46
CA SER A 104 8.40 22.72 9.74
C SER A 104 8.75 23.71 8.63
N ASP A 105 9.31 24.87 9.01
CA ASP A 105 9.45 26.07 8.17
C ASP A 105 10.24 25.93 6.85
N LYS A 106 10.72 24.74 6.43
CA LYS A 106 11.36 24.53 5.11
C LYS A 106 11.18 23.11 4.56
N PRO A 107 10.67 22.93 3.33
CA PRO A 107 10.72 21.66 2.63
C PRO A 107 12.14 21.48 2.10
N CYS A 108 12.97 20.68 2.75
CA CYS A 108 14.24 20.30 2.16
C CYS A 108 14.73 18.93 2.65
N LEU A 109 15.13 18.12 1.67
CA LEU A 109 15.65 16.74 1.67
C LEU A 109 16.78 16.39 2.68
N LEU A 110 17.20 17.34 3.51
CA LEU A 110 18.36 17.26 4.40
C LEU A 110 18.11 17.90 5.77
N SER A 111 16.84 18.17 6.08
CA SER A 111 16.47 18.81 7.34
C SER A 111 15.98 17.77 8.33
N LEU A 112 16.57 17.74 9.53
CA LEU A 112 15.96 17.06 10.66
C LEU A 112 14.53 17.58 10.80
N ARG A 113 13.56 16.66 10.83
CA ARG A 113 12.24 17.02 11.33
C ARG A 113 12.44 17.51 12.76
N ARG A 114 12.07 18.77 12.96
CA ARG A 114 12.35 19.58 14.15
C ARG A 114 11.04 20.19 14.58
N LEU A 115 10.64 19.88 15.81
CA LEU A 115 9.41 20.34 16.43
C LEU A 115 9.66 21.75 16.98
N LYS A 116 9.04 22.77 16.39
CA LYS A 116 8.98 24.08 17.05
C LYS A 116 7.85 24.04 18.06
N THR A 117 8.19 24.00 19.34
CA THR A 117 7.24 24.06 20.44
C THR A 117 6.60 25.45 20.55
N ALA A 118 5.52 25.57 21.31
CA ALA A 118 4.83 26.85 21.52
C ALA A 118 5.71 27.92 22.21
N SER A 119 6.78 27.53 22.92
CA SER A 119 7.79 28.44 23.49
C SER A 119 8.85 28.91 22.48
N GLY A 120 8.83 28.38 21.25
CA GLY A 120 9.88 28.60 20.25
C GLY A 120 11.08 27.66 20.37
N GLU A 121 11.10 26.76 21.37
CA GLU A 121 12.14 25.74 21.53
C GLU A 121 12.02 24.67 20.44
N ILE A 122 13.14 24.31 19.82
CA ILE A 122 13.19 23.32 18.75
C ILE A 122 13.54 21.94 19.33
N LYS A 123 12.57 21.04 19.47
CA LYS A 123 12.80 19.64 19.91
C LYS A 123 12.92 18.70 18.71
N SER A 124 13.97 17.88 18.68
CA SER A 124 14.14 16.85 17.64
C SER A 124 13.28 15.61 17.94
N PHE A 125 12.86 14.91 16.89
CA PHE A 125 12.31 13.55 17.00
C PHE A 125 13.33 12.59 17.64
N PRO A 126 12.88 11.43 18.17
CA PRO A 126 13.75 10.41 18.74
C PRO A 126 14.91 10.10 17.80
N TRP A 127 16.14 10.08 18.34
CA TRP A 127 17.33 9.79 17.57
C TRP A 127 17.66 8.30 17.65
N ARG A 128 17.81 7.65 16.49
CA ARG A 128 18.33 6.29 16.38
C ARG A 128 19.64 6.32 15.62
N ALA A 129 20.73 5.91 16.26
CA ALA A 129 22.01 5.79 15.57
C ALA A 129 21.98 4.61 14.60
N SER A 130 22.08 4.88 13.29
CA SER A 130 22.19 3.81 12.29
C SER A 130 23.62 3.31 12.17
N THR A 131 23.79 1.98 12.14
CA THR A 131 25.10 1.36 11.94
C THR A 131 25.64 1.66 10.55
N LEU A 132 26.95 1.54 10.32
CA LEU A 132 27.53 1.73 8.97
C LEU A 132 26.88 0.82 7.93
N LEU A 133 26.55 -0.42 8.31
CA LEU A 133 25.85 -1.35 7.43
C LEU A 133 24.47 -0.83 7.05
N GLU A 134 23.68 -0.35 8.01
CA GLU A 134 22.36 0.23 7.75
C GLU A 134 22.45 1.47 6.83
N GLN A 135 23.45 2.33 7.05
CA GLN A 135 23.66 3.51 6.21
C GLN A 135 24.01 3.12 4.77
N TRP A 136 24.91 2.15 4.58
CA TRP A 136 25.22 1.63 3.25
C TRP A 136 24.02 0.95 2.60
N SER A 137 23.25 0.16 3.35
CA SER A 137 22.02 -0.47 2.87
C SER A 137 21.02 0.56 2.37
N ALA A 138 20.78 1.65 3.11
CA ALA A 138 19.90 2.74 2.67
C ALA A 138 20.37 3.34 1.33
N CYS A 139 21.67 3.63 1.21
CA CYS A 139 22.22 4.19 -0.03
C CYS A 139 22.15 3.22 -1.20
N ILE A 140 22.43 1.92 -0.98
CA ILE A 140 22.35 0.90 -2.02
C ILE A 140 20.89 0.70 -2.46
N ALA A 141 19.94 0.74 -1.53
CA ALA A 141 18.52 0.65 -1.86
C ALA A 141 18.08 1.82 -2.76
N ALA A 142 18.35 3.06 -2.34
CA ALA A 142 17.93 4.26 -3.04
C ALA A 142 18.67 4.52 -4.38
N PHE A 143 19.98 4.28 -4.43
CA PHE A 143 20.80 4.64 -5.60
C PHE A 143 21.30 3.44 -6.41
N GLY A 144 21.18 2.23 -5.86
CA GLY A 144 21.53 0.98 -6.53
C GLY A 144 20.29 0.25 -7.03
N PHE A 145 19.51 -0.33 -6.11
CA PHE A 145 18.39 -1.20 -6.46
C PHE A 145 17.30 -0.45 -7.23
N LYS A 146 16.85 0.70 -6.72
CA LYS A 146 15.76 1.48 -7.32
C LYS A 146 15.99 1.86 -8.78
N PRO A 147 17.07 2.59 -9.13
CA PRO A 147 17.36 2.90 -10.53
C PRO A 147 17.54 1.66 -11.39
N THR A 148 18.12 0.58 -10.83
CA THR A 148 18.41 -0.66 -11.57
C THR A 148 17.13 -1.36 -11.99
N TYR A 149 16.21 -1.65 -11.06
CA TYR A 149 14.97 -2.35 -11.44
C TYR A 149 14.06 -1.48 -12.29
N MET A 150 14.10 -0.14 -12.14
CA MET A 150 13.29 0.76 -12.98
C MET A 150 13.78 0.70 -14.43
N LEU A 151 15.09 0.77 -14.64
CA LEU A 151 15.70 0.64 -15.96
C LEU A 151 15.45 -0.75 -16.56
N LEU A 152 15.62 -1.82 -15.78
CA LEU A 152 15.35 -3.18 -16.22
C LEU A 152 13.88 -3.35 -16.59
N SER A 153 12.94 -2.87 -15.79
CA SER A 153 11.51 -2.91 -16.08
C SER A 153 11.20 -2.20 -17.40
N PHE A 154 11.76 -1.01 -17.62
CA PHE A 154 11.61 -0.28 -18.87
C PHE A 154 12.13 -1.07 -20.08
N ILE A 155 13.32 -1.68 -19.97
CA ILE A 155 13.90 -2.52 -21.02
C ILE A 155 13.00 -3.73 -21.31
N LEU A 156 12.49 -4.41 -20.27
CA LEU A 156 11.60 -5.56 -20.42
C LEU A 156 10.29 -5.17 -21.12
N ILE A 157 9.68 -4.02 -20.76
CA ILE A 157 8.48 -3.49 -21.43
C ILE A 157 8.74 -3.30 -22.93
N LEU A 158 9.87 -2.67 -23.28
CA LEU A 158 10.24 -2.46 -24.68
C LEU A 158 10.52 -3.78 -25.42
N TRP A 159 11.10 -4.76 -24.73
CA TRP A 159 11.42 -6.06 -25.31
C TRP A 159 10.15 -6.84 -25.69
N ILE A 160 9.14 -6.87 -24.82
CA ILE A 160 7.88 -7.60 -25.06
C ILE A 160 6.80 -6.76 -25.78
N ARG A 161 7.09 -5.51 -26.17
CA ARG A 161 6.09 -4.58 -26.73
C ARG A 161 5.38 -5.06 -28.01
N LYS A 162 6.05 -5.86 -28.83
CA LYS A 162 5.50 -6.36 -30.12
C LYS A 162 4.83 -7.74 -30.01
N LEU A 163 4.80 -8.30 -28.80
CA LEU A 163 4.17 -9.58 -28.51
C LEU A 163 2.72 -9.31 -28.07
N PHE A 164 1.78 -10.04 -28.68
CA PHE A 164 0.34 -9.82 -28.50
C PHE A 164 -0.37 -10.99 -27.82
N SER A 165 0.39 -11.99 -27.35
CA SER A 165 -0.22 -13.09 -26.60
C SER A 165 -0.81 -12.55 -25.30
N PRO A 166 -2.03 -12.98 -24.90
CA PRO A 166 -2.76 -12.35 -23.79
C PRO A 166 -1.97 -12.32 -22.46
N ASP A 167 -1.23 -13.39 -22.19
CA ASP A 167 -0.37 -13.52 -21.00
C ASP A 167 0.77 -12.51 -20.97
N LEU A 168 1.47 -12.31 -22.09
CA LEU A 168 2.56 -11.33 -22.20
C LEU A 168 2.05 -9.89 -22.25
N VAL A 169 0.85 -9.67 -22.80
CA VAL A 169 0.17 -8.37 -22.74
C VAL A 169 -0.19 -8.03 -21.29
N ALA A 170 -0.76 -8.98 -20.54
CA ALA A 170 -1.04 -8.80 -19.12
C ALA A 170 0.24 -8.51 -18.33
N LEU A 171 1.31 -9.29 -18.55
CA LEU A 171 2.60 -9.08 -17.90
C LEU A 171 3.17 -7.69 -18.22
N ARG A 172 3.05 -7.23 -19.48
CA ARG A 172 3.48 -5.88 -19.88
C ARG A 172 2.72 -4.80 -19.13
N TRP A 173 1.41 -4.95 -18.95
CA TRP A 173 0.62 -4.02 -18.15
C TRP A 173 1.02 -4.04 -16.67
N GLY A 174 1.39 -5.20 -16.13
CA GLY A 174 1.96 -5.31 -14.79
C GLY A 174 3.28 -4.56 -14.64
N LEU A 175 4.19 -4.71 -15.60
CA LEU A 175 5.47 -3.96 -15.61
C LEU A 175 5.26 -2.45 -15.77
N ILE A 176 4.27 -2.03 -16.58
CA ILE A 176 3.90 -0.60 -16.71
C ILE A 176 3.34 -0.07 -15.39
N GLY A 177 2.45 -0.82 -14.73
CA GLY A 177 1.89 -0.45 -13.42
C GLY A 177 2.99 -0.30 -12.36
N PHE A 178 3.93 -1.26 -12.33
CA PHE A 178 5.11 -1.20 -11.48
C PHE A 178 5.95 0.06 -11.76
N LEU A 179 6.36 0.28 -13.01
CA LEU A 179 7.20 1.43 -13.37
C LEU A 179 6.51 2.76 -13.10
N ALA A 180 5.19 2.85 -13.30
CA ALA A 180 4.41 4.04 -12.99
C ALA A 180 4.34 4.29 -11.48
N GLY A 181 4.13 3.25 -10.67
CA GLY A 181 4.17 3.35 -9.21
C GLY A 181 5.52 3.87 -8.71
N GLU A 182 6.62 3.33 -9.24
CA GLU A 182 7.97 3.76 -8.90
C GLU A 182 8.29 5.18 -9.36
N ALA A 183 7.75 5.59 -10.50
CA ALA A 183 7.87 6.98 -10.96
C ALA A 183 7.15 7.94 -10.00
N PHE A 184 5.97 7.57 -9.46
CA PHE A 184 5.30 8.37 -8.43
C PHE A 184 6.12 8.46 -7.15
N CYS A 185 6.70 7.36 -6.67
CA CYS A 185 7.61 7.38 -5.52
C CYS A 185 8.80 8.34 -5.75
N ALA A 186 9.46 8.23 -6.91
CA ALA A 186 10.57 9.11 -7.28
C ALA A 186 10.15 10.59 -7.37
N VAL A 187 8.95 10.88 -7.88
CA VAL A 187 8.41 12.25 -7.92
C VAL A 187 8.15 12.78 -6.52
N ASN A 188 7.56 11.97 -5.63
CA ASN A 188 7.31 12.35 -4.24
C ASN A 188 8.62 12.70 -3.52
N TYR A 189 9.64 11.87 -3.74
CA TYR A 189 10.96 12.04 -3.13
C TYR A 189 11.71 13.26 -3.68
N LEU A 190 11.81 13.41 -5.01
CA LEU A 190 12.64 14.45 -5.64
C LEU A 190 12.01 15.84 -5.63
N PHE A 191 10.69 15.95 -5.75
CA PHE A 191 10.01 17.23 -5.94
C PHE A 191 9.13 17.67 -4.77
N LEU A 192 8.62 16.72 -3.98
CA LEU A 192 7.61 16.99 -2.94
C LEU A 192 8.11 16.71 -1.52
N GLY A 193 9.36 16.28 -1.35
CA GLY A 193 9.96 16.06 -0.03
C GLY A 193 9.23 15.02 0.83
N GLU A 194 8.55 14.05 0.22
CA GLU A 194 7.71 13.03 0.87
C GLU A 194 6.44 13.56 1.57
N ASP A 195 6.03 14.80 1.32
CA ASP A 195 4.87 15.40 2.00
C ASP A 195 3.52 15.08 1.34
N SER A 196 3.52 14.49 0.13
CA SER A 196 2.29 14.23 -0.62
C SER A 196 1.75 12.83 -0.41
N TYR A 197 0.77 12.71 0.47
CA TYR A 197 0.02 11.45 0.69
C TYR A 197 -0.66 10.92 -0.58
N PHE A 198 -1.11 11.83 -1.46
CA PHE A 198 -1.74 11.42 -2.71
C PHE A 198 -0.77 10.67 -3.63
N VAL A 199 0.46 11.18 -3.78
CA VAL A 199 1.46 10.56 -4.65
C VAL A 199 1.91 9.22 -4.08
N GLU A 200 2.01 9.11 -2.76
CA GLU A 200 2.29 7.85 -2.08
C GLU A 200 1.20 6.79 -2.31
N TYR A 201 -0.08 7.19 -2.30
CA TYR A 201 -1.17 6.30 -2.66
C TYR A 201 -1.13 5.88 -4.14
N MET A 202 -0.65 6.73 -5.04
CA MET A 202 -0.46 6.36 -6.44
C MET A 202 0.70 5.36 -6.62
N HIS A 203 1.79 5.52 -5.86
CA HIS A 203 2.84 4.50 -5.79
C HIS A 203 2.27 3.15 -5.33
N SER A 204 1.56 3.14 -4.21
CA SER A 204 0.93 1.94 -3.65
C SER A 204 -0.08 1.28 -4.60
N PHE A 205 -0.87 2.08 -5.33
CA PHE A 205 -1.80 1.58 -6.35
C PHE A 205 -1.07 0.98 -7.56
N GLY A 206 0.03 1.58 -8.00
CA GLY A 206 0.90 1.03 -9.05
C GLY A 206 1.43 -0.36 -8.67
N MET A 207 1.82 -0.55 -7.42
CA MET A 207 2.24 -1.85 -6.90
C MET A 207 1.09 -2.87 -6.86
N ALA A 208 -0.09 -2.49 -6.39
CA ALA A 208 -1.26 -3.37 -6.43
C ALA A 208 -1.62 -3.81 -7.87
N LEU A 209 -1.51 -2.90 -8.85
CA LEU A 209 -1.68 -3.23 -10.27
C LEU A 209 -0.60 -4.20 -10.77
N ALA A 210 0.66 -3.99 -10.39
CA ALA A 210 1.76 -4.87 -10.76
C ALA A 210 1.50 -6.31 -10.27
N PHE A 211 1.13 -6.49 -9.00
CA PHE A 211 0.77 -7.79 -8.44
C PHE A 211 -0.44 -8.40 -9.17
N GLY A 212 -1.48 -7.62 -9.42
CA GLY A 212 -2.71 -8.11 -10.04
C GLY A 212 -2.52 -8.55 -11.49
N PHE A 213 -1.87 -7.73 -12.31
CA PHE A 213 -1.58 -8.08 -13.71
C PHE A 213 -0.59 -9.24 -13.83
N SER A 214 0.38 -9.36 -12.92
CA SER A 214 1.29 -10.50 -12.90
C SER A 214 0.61 -11.80 -12.48
N ALA A 215 -0.30 -11.76 -11.50
CA ALA A 215 -1.15 -12.89 -11.17
C ALA A 215 -2.03 -13.29 -12.37
N TYR A 216 -2.61 -12.30 -13.07
CA TYR A 216 -3.42 -12.56 -14.26
C TYR A 216 -2.60 -13.16 -15.40
N ALA A 217 -1.40 -12.63 -15.66
CA ALA A 217 -0.45 -13.16 -16.64
C ALA A 217 -0.09 -14.62 -16.33
N LEU A 218 0.16 -14.94 -15.05
CA LEU A 218 0.43 -16.30 -14.61
C LEU A 218 -0.78 -17.21 -14.83
N PHE A 219 -2.00 -16.77 -14.50
CA PHE A 219 -3.22 -17.55 -14.77
C PHE A 219 -3.41 -17.83 -16.25
N LEU A 220 -3.19 -16.83 -17.11
CA LEU A 220 -3.26 -16.98 -18.56
C LEU A 220 -2.16 -17.91 -19.09
N ALA A 221 -0.94 -17.79 -18.60
CA ALA A 221 0.17 -18.66 -19.00
C ALA A 221 -0.08 -20.11 -18.58
N LEU A 222 -0.51 -20.35 -17.34
CA LEU A 222 -0.89 -21.67 -16.85
C LEU A 222 -2.04 -22.25 -17.64
N ASP A 223 -3.02 -21.44 -18.04
CA ASP A 223 -4.10 -21.90 -18.88
C ASP A 223 -3.59 -22.20 -20.29
N GLN A 224 -3.14 -21.21 -21.04
CA GLN A 224 -2.86 -21.36 -22.47
C GLN A 224 -1.69 -22.31 -22.77
N ARG A 225 -0.66 -22.31 -21.91
CA ARG A 225 0.62 -22.96 -22.21
C ARG A 225 0.83 -24.27 -21.46
N VAL A 226 0.35 -24.39 -20.22
CA VAL A 226 0.70 -25.52 -19.34
C VAL A 226 -0.47 -26.50 -19.18
N VAL A 227 -1.53 -26.06 -18.50
CA VAL A 227 -2.62 -26.91 -18.01
C VAL A 227 -3.80 -26.93 -18.98
N ARG A 228 -4.10 -25.82 -19.66
CA ARG A 228 -5.19 -25.67 -20.65
C ARG A 228 -6.58 -25.95 -20.11
N TYR A 229 -6.82 -25.61 -18.85
CA TYR A 229 -8.05 -25.99 -18.16
C TYR A 229 -9.32 -25.31 -18.70
N SER A 230 -9.21 -24.23 -19.48
CA SER A 230 -10.36 -23.63 -20.19
C SER A 230 -10.70 -24.33 -21.51
N ASP A 231 -9.80 -25.16 -22.07
CA ASP A 231 -10.04 -25.92 -23.31
C ASP A 231 -9.95 -27.42 -23.02
N ALA A 232 -11.11 -28.05 -22.82
CA ALA A 232 -11.22 -29.47 -22.52
C ALA A 232 -10.75 -30.38 -23.67
N SER A 233 -10.73 -29.87 -24.91
CA SER A 233 -10.30 -30.65 -26.08
C SER A 233 -8.78 -30.82 -26.17
N ARG A 234 -8.02 -29.97 -25.45
CA ARG A 234 -6.55 -29.99 -25.50
C ARG A 234 -5.96 -30.75 -24.32
N LYS A 235 -5.03 -31.67 -24.61
CA LYS A 235 -4.25 -32.39 -23.59
C LYS A 235 -3.34 -31.42 -22.80
N CYS A 236 -3.18 -31.71 -21.50
CA CYS A 236 -2.28 -30.99 -20.58
C CYS A 236 -0.83 -31.17 -21.04
N ALA A 237 0.03 -30.15 -20.91
CA ALA A 237 1.46 -30.31 -21.17
C ALA A 237 2.17 -31.15 -20.10
N LEU A 238 1.58 -31.27 -18.90
CA LEU A 238 2.13 -32.04 -17.78
C LEU A 238 1.59 -33.50 -17.72
N LEU A 239 0.91 -33.96 -18.77
CA LEU A 239 0.22 -35.25 -18.74
C LEU A 239 1.19 -36.44 -18.56
N GLU A 240 2.38 -36.36 -19.16
CA GLU A 240 3.42 -37.39 -19.06
C GLU A 240 4.04 -37.47 -17.66
N GLN A 241 4.03 -36.38 -16.90
CA GLN A 241 4.56 -36.30 -15.54
C GLN A 241 3.52 -36.70 -14.50
N CYS A 242 2.24 -36.34 -14.71
CA CYS A 242 1.19 -36.62 -13.74
C CYS A 242 0.65 -38.04 -13.84
N GLY A 243 0.55 -38.63 -15.05
CA GLY A 243 0.06 -40.01 -15.31
C GLY A 243 -1.42 -40.28 -14.98
N ALA A 244 -1.99 -39.59 -14.00
CA ALA A 244 -3.33 -39.76 -13.43
C ALA A 244 -4.14 -38.45 -13.43
N CYS A 245 -3.80 -37.49 -14.30
CA CYS A 245 -4.51 -36.22 -14.39
C CYS A 245 -5.91 -36.40 -15.00
N ILE A 246 -6.86 -35.56 -14.62
CA ILE A 246 -8.22 -35.53 -15.19
C ILE A 246 -8.24 -35.26 -16.70
N LYS A 247 -7.18 -34.66 -17.27
CA LYS A 247 -7.02 -34.55 -18.74
C LYS A 247 -6.63 -35.86 -19.43
N ASN A 248 -6.44 -36.93 -18.67
CA ASN A 248 -6.22 -38.30 -19.10
C ASN A 248 -7.49 -39.18 -18.95
N THR A 249 -8.62 -38.62 -18.51
CA THR A 249 -9.88 -39.35 -18.24
C THR A 249 -11.10 -38.51 -18.62
N ASP A 250 -12.24 -39.14 -18.92
CA ASP A 250 -13.49 -38.46 -19.35
C ASP A 250 -14.29 -37.85 -18.16
N VAL A 251 -13.62 -37.19 -17.22
CA VAL A 251 -14.30 -36.58 -16.04
C VAL A 251 -14.19 -35.05 -16.03
N PRO A 252 -15.18 -34.31 -15.49
CA PRO A 252 -15.20 -32.86 -15.51
C PRO A 252 -14.05 -32.23 -14.70
N CYS A 253 -13.40 -31.23 -15.28
CA CYS A 253 -12.23 -30.53 -14.73
C CYS A 253 -12.43 -30.02 -13.28
N ALA A 254 -11.60 -30.51 -12.34
CA ALA A 254 -11.61 -30.09 -10.92
C ALA A 254 -11.07 -28.67 -10.68
N VAL A 255 -10.57 -27.98 -11.71
CA VAL A 255 -9.97 -26.65 -11.59
C VAL A 255 -10.99 -25.62 -11.09
N ARG A 256 -12.26 -25.71 -11.50
CA ARG A 256 -13.31 -24.84 -10.93
C ARG A 256 -13.40 -24.97 -9.40
N ARG A 257 -13.24 -26.18 -8.85
CA ARG A 257 -13.25 -26.41 -7.40
C ARG A 257 -12.00 -25.82 -6.74
N LEU A 258 -10.84 -25.89 -7.40
CA LEU A 258 -9.62 -25.24 -6.92
C LEU A 258 -9.77 -23.72 -6.87
N TYR A 259 -10.36 -23.09 -7.88
CA TYR A 259 -10.65 -21.66 -7.87
C TYR A 259 -11.62 -21.28 -6.75
N LEU A 260 -12.70 -22.05 -6.56
CA LEU A 260 -13.65 -21.83 -5.46
C LEU A 260 -12.98 -21.94 -4.08
N LEU A 261 -12.15 -22.97 -3.88
CA LEU A 261 -11.39 -23.14 -2.65
C LEU A 261 -10.41 -21.97 -2.44
N ALA A 262 -9.66 -21.61 -3.49
CA ALA A 262 -8.70 -20.51 -3.45
C ALA A 262 -9.38 -19.18 -3.08
N ILE A 263 -10.54 -18.88 -3.68
CA ILE A 263 -11.32 -17.67 -3.35
C ILE A 263 -11.67 -17.65 -1.86
N ILE A 264 -12.20 -18.74 -1.31
CA ILE A 264 -12.57 -18.81 0.11
C ILE A 264 -11.34 -18.62 1.00
N VAL A 265 -10.23 -19.29 0.67
CA VAL A 265 -8.97 -19.16 1.42
C VAL A 265 -8.46 -17.73 1.38
N PHE A 266 -8.42 -17.08 0.21
CA PHE A 266 -7.96 -15.69 0.10
C PHE A 266 -8.90 -14.71 0.78
N MET A 267 -10.21 -14.94 0.79
CA MET A 267 -11.15 -14.13 1.56
C MET A 267 -10.86 -14.22 3.07
N ILE A 268 -10.61 -15.42 3.59
CA ILE A 268 -10.26 -15.59 5.01
C ILE A 268 -8.92 -14.91 5.33
N LEU A 269 -7.91 -15.10 4.48
CA LEU A 269 -6.60 -14.49 4.68
C LEU A 269 -6.65 -12.95 4.56
N ALA A 270 -7.52 -12.39 3.73
CA ALA A 270 -7.71 -10.94 3.62
C ALA A 270 -8.30 -10.30 4.90
N LEU A 271 -8.82 -11.10 5.84
CA LEU A 271 -9.21 -10.61 7.16
C LEU A 271 -8.00 -10.36 8.08
N MET A 272 -6.84 -10.98 7.81
CA MET A 272 -5.65 -10.81 8.65
C MET A 272 -5.17 -9.35 8.69
N PRO A 273 -4.94 -8.65 7.54
CA PRO A 273 -4.57 -7.24 7.60
C PRO A 273 -5.62 -6.34 8.25
N LEU A 274 -6.90 -6.67 8.10
CA LEU A 274 -7.99 -5.90 8.71
C LEU A 274 -7.98 -5.96 10.23
N ALA A 275 -7.52 -7.07 10.80
CA ALA A 275 -7.39 -7.25 12.25
C ALA A 275 -6.08 -6.69 12.81
N ALA A 276 -5.12 -6.29 11.98
CA ALA A 276 -3.82 -5.81 12.43
C ALA A 276 -3.89 -4.36 12.94
N ASP A 277 -3.22 -4.06 14.05
CA ASP A 277 -3.12 -2.70 14.60
C ASP A 277 -2.25 -1.78 13.72
N THR A 278 -2.52 -0.48 13.79
CA THR A 278 -1.72 0.55 13.12
C THR A 278 -0.70 1.16 14.08
N TYR A 279 0.54 1.36 13.63
CA TYR A 279 1.62 1.93 14.45
C TYR A 279 2.31 3.07 13.71
N ALA A 280 2.27 4.29 14.23
CA ALA A 280 3.06 5.39 13.66
C ALA A 280 4.50 5.32 14.16
N VAL A 281 5.49 5.30 13.26
CA VAL A 281 6.92 5.28 13.61
C VAL A 281 7.64 6.43 12.93
N THR A 282 8.33 7.27 13.70
CA THR A 282 9.16 8.35 13.17
C THR A 282 10.43 8.51 14.00
N TYR A 283 11.60 8.56 13.37
CA TYR A 283 12.87 8.83 14.05
C TYR A 283 13.88 9.54 13.14
N ASN A 284 14.78 10.30 13.77
CA ASN A 284 15.92 10.92 13.10
C ASN A 284 17.14 10.00 13.16
N THR A 285 17.94 9.99 12.10
CA THR A 285 19.20 9.26 12.00
C THR A 285 20.20 10.02 11.13
N LYS A 286 21.39 9.44 10.95
CA LYS A 286 22.45 9.91 10.08
C LYS A 286 22.79 8.85 9.05
N ILE A 287 22.76 9.23 7.77
CA ILE A 287 23.16 8.41 6.63
C ILE A 287 24.38 9.07 5.97
N LEU A 288 25.55 8.44 6.08
CA LEU A 288 26.82 8.87 5.47
C LEU A 288 27.17 10.36 5.71
N GLY A 289 26.99 10.84 6.93
CA GLY A 289 27.29 12.26 7.24
C GLY A 289 26.07 13.18 7.20
N THR A 290 24.99 12.74 6.56
CA THR A 290 23.78 13.52 6.31
C THR A 290 22.67 13.15 7.29
N GLU A 291 21.98 14.16 7.84
CA GLU A 291 20.81 13.94 8.69
C GLU A 291 19.60 13.54 7.86
N TYR A 292 18.90 12.49 8.28
CA TYR A 292 17.72 11.95 7.60
C TYR A 292 16.63 11.58 8.61
N SER A 293 15.37 11.71 8.22
CA SER A 293 14.21 11.43 9.07
C SER A 293 13.38 10.33 8.43
N TYR A 294 13.32 9.15 9.06
CA TYR A 294 12.42 8.10 8.64
C TYR A 294 11.05 8.32 9.26
N SER A 295 9.99 8.17 8.46
CA SER A 295 8.61 8.29 8.92
C SER A 295 7.70 7.29 8.22
N HIS A 296 6.96 6.49 8.99
CA HIS A 296 5.86 5.66 8.52
C HIS A 296 4.60 6.01 9.31
N PRO A 297 3.82 7.00 8.84
CA PRO A 297 2.63 7.46 9.53
C PRO A 297 1.49 6.43 9.44
N ALA A 298 0.58 6.48 10.42
CA ALA A 298 -0.55 5.54 10.46
C ALA A 298 -1.48 5.68 9.23
N ILE A 299 -1.49 6.86 8.59
CA ILE A 299 -2.30 7.14 7.41
C ILE A 299 -1.91 6.30 6.18
N TYR A 300 -0.65 5.85 6.07
CA TYR A 300 -0.22 4.91 5.02
C TYR A 300 -0.77 3.52 5.25
N GLN A 301 -0.74 3.07 6.51
CA GLN A 301 -1.28 1.78 6.91
C GLN A 301 -2.79 1.69 6.68
N ILE A 302 -3.53 2.79 6.76
CA ILE A 302 -4.96 2.77 6.44
C ILE A 302 -5.19 2.33 4.98
N PHE A 303 -4.38 2.80 4.04
CA PHE A 303 -4.48 2.32 2.66
C PHE A 303 -4.05 0.85 2.57
N GLU A 304 -2.88 0.52 3.12
CA GLU A 304 -2.24 -0.78 3.00
C GLU A 304 -3.04 -1.92 3.67
N ILE A 305 -3.50 -1.73 4.91
CA ILE A 305 -4.10 -2.79 5.75
C ILE A 305 -5.58 -2.57 6.06
N ARG A 306 -6.22 -1.51 5.55
CA ARG A 306 -7.69 -1.35 5.58
C ARG A 306 -8.29 -1.31 4.18
N TYR A 307 -7.87 -0.35 3.35
CA TYR A 307 -8.48 -0.15 2.03
C TYR A 307 -8.20 -1.29 1.06
N CYS A 308 -6.93 -1.64 0.83
CA CYS A 308 -6.53 -2.73 -0.06
C CYS A 308 -7.22 -4.08 0.27
N PRO A 309 -7.23 -4.58 1.52
CA PRO A 309 -7.88 -5.85 1.82
C PRO A 309 -9.41 -5.80 1.67
N ILE A 310 -10.07 -4.66 1.94
CA ILE A 310 -11.52 -4.49 1.65
C ILE A 310 -11.78 -4.59 0.15
N VAL A 311 -10.98 -3.89 -0.67
CA VAL A 311 -11.09 -3.95 -2.12
C VAL A 311 -10.84 -5.37 -2.63
N ALA A 312 -9.85 -6.08 -2.07
CA ALA A 312 -9.59 -7.48 -2.38
C ALA A 312 -10.80 -8.38 -2.07
N LEU A 313 -11.42 -8.22 -0.89
CA LEU A 313 -12.63 -8.95 -0.51
C LEU A 313 -13.79 -8.71 -1.47
N ILE A 314 -13.98 -7.47 -1.94
CA ILE A 314 -15.01 -7.15 -2.95
C ILE A 314 -14.75 -7.91 -4.25
N PHE A 315 -13.51 -7.92 -4.73
CA PHE A 315 -13.15 -8.67 -5.94
C PHE A 315 -13.30 -10.18 -5.77
N PHE A 316 -12.89 -10.75 -4.63
CA PHE A 316 -13.06 -12.16 -4.35
C PHE A 316 -14.54 -12.56 -4.21
N ALA A 317 -15.36 -11.73 -3.55
CA ALA A 317 -16.81 -11.94 -3.48
C ALA A 317 -17.45 -11.87 -4.87
N ALA A 318 -17.07 -10.90 -5.70
CA ALA A 318 -17.53 -10.81 -7.09
C ALA A 318 -17.11 -12.03 -7.92
N ALA A 319 -15.90 -12.55 -7.72
CA ALA A 319 -15.43 -13.77 -8.36
C ALA A 319 -16.26 -14.98 -7.93
N LEU A 320 -16.56 -15.09 -6.63
CA LEU A 320 -17.41 -16.14 -6.07
C LEU A 320 -18.81 -16.09 -6.69
N VAL A 321 -19.44 -14.92 -6.69
CA VAL A 321 -20.77 -14.69 -7.27
C VAL A 321 -20.77 -15.05 -8.77
N THR A 322 -19.71 -14.70 -9.50
CA THR A 322 -19.57 -15.07 -10.91
C THR A 322 -19.62 -16.59 -11.10
N PHE A 323 -18.93 -17.34 -10.25
CA PHE A 323 -18.96 -18.81 -10.30
C PHE A 323 -20.32 -19.41 -9.96
N TYR A 324 -21.16 -18.74 -9.16
CA TYR A 324 -22.50 -19.22 -8.79
C TYR A 324 -23.60 -18.83 -9.79
N LEU A 325 -23.55 -17.61 -10.34
CA LEU A 325 -24.62 -17.04 -11.16
C LEU A 325 -24.47 -17.26 -12.66
N ARG A 326 -23.25 -17.34 -13.19
CA ARG A 326 -23.06 -17.51 -14.64
C ARG A 326 -23.28 -18.98 -15.06
N LYS A 327 -24.24 -19.17 -15.96
CA LYS A 327 -24.53 -20.46 -16.62
C LYS A 327 -23.55 -20.77 -17.75
N GLU A 328 -23.04 -19.74 -18.44
CA GLU A 328 -21.95 -19.85 -19.42
C GLU A 328 -20.58 -19.89 -18.72
N ASP A 329 -19.52 -20.33 -19.42
CA ASP A 329 -18.19 -20.53 -18.84
C ASP A 329 -17.73 -19.30 -18.03
N PRO A 330 -17.71 -19.38 -16.68
CA PRO A 330 -17.39 -18.24 -15.83
C PRO A 330 -15.89 -17.92 -15.82
N MET A 331 -15.04 -18.83 -16.33
CA MET A 331 -13.59 -18.80 -16.12
C MET A 331 -12.89 -17.54 -16.67
N PRO A 332 -13.21 -17.01 -17.86
CA PRO A 332 -12.55 -15.81 -18.37
C PRO A 332 -12.73 -14.60 -17.45
N PHE A 333 -13.96 -14.36 -16.97
CA PHE A 333 -14.27 -13.22 -16.11
C PHE A 333 -13.78 -13.45 -14.67
N ALA A 334 -13.94 -14.66 -14.15
CA ALA A 334 -13.46 -15.01 -12.81
C ALA A 334 -11.94 -14.88 -12.67
N LYS A 335 -11.16 -15.19 -13.71
CA LYS A 335 -9.70 -14.99 -13.72
C LYS A 335 -9.30 -13.52 -13.51
N ILE A 336 -10.02 -12.60 -14.15
CA ILE A 336 -9.77 -11.16 -14.00
C ILE A 336 -10.07 -10.73 -12.56
N LEU A 337 -11.26 -11.05 -12.04
CA LEU A 337 -11.66 -10.68 -10.69
C LEU A 337 -10.73 -11.27 -9.63
N LEU A 338 -10.38 -12.56 -9.75
CA LEU A 338 -9.46 -13.21 -8.82
C LEU A 338 -8.08 -12.55 -8.85
N ALA A 339 -7.55 -12.26 -10.04
CA ALA A 339 -6.26 -11.61 -10.18
C ALA A 339 -6.28 -10.16 -9.63
N SER A 340 -7.35 -9.40 -9.87
CA SER A 340 -7.54 -8.07 -9.27
C SER A 340 -7.55 -8.15 -7.74
N GLY A 341 -8.29 -9.10 -7.16
CA GLY A 341 -8.29 -9.33 -5.71
C GLY A 341 -6.92 -9.70 -5.18
N LEU A 342 -6.19 -10.59 -5.87
CA LEU A 342 -4.82 -10.97 -5.53
C LEU A 342 -3.82 -9.81 -5.62
N GLY A 343 -4.06 -8.84 -6.50
CA GLY A 343 -3.25 -7.62 -6.59
C GLY A 343 -3.28 -6.83 -5.27
N PHE A 344 -4.47 -6.42 -4.86
CA PHE A 344 -4.66 -5.67 -3.62
C PHE A 344 -4.32 -6.48 -2.37
N PHE A 345 -4.71 -7.76 -2.32
CA PHE A 345 -4.39 -8.66 -1.21
C PHE A 345 -2.88 -8.89 -1.09
N GLY A 346 -2.21 -9.18 -2.21
CA GLY A 346 -0.78 -9.43 -2.25
C GLY A 346 0.03 -8.24 -1.78
N PHE A 347 -0.28 -7.04 -2.29
CA PHE A 347 0.35 -5.79 -1.83
C PHE A 347 0.09 -5.54 -0.33
N SER A 348 -1.15 -5.66 0.12
CA SER A 348 -1.54 -5.48 1.53
C SER A 348 -0.77 -6.41 2.47
N MET A 349 -0.77 -7.71 2.17
CA MET A 349 -0.07 -8.71 2.97
C MET A 349 1.44 -8.49 2.97
N PHE A 350 2.01 -8.16 1.81
CA PHE A 350 3.43 -7.86 1.70
C PHE A 350 3.82 -6.68 2.59
N ARG A 351 3.10 -5.55 2.49
CA ARG A 351 3.34 -4.36 3.33
C ARG A 351 3.16 -4.65 4.81
N LEU A 352 2.10 -5.38 5.19
CA LEU A 352 1.87 -5.79 6.57
C LEU A 352 3.04 -6.60 7.12
N VAL A 353 3.45 -7.67 6.42
CA VAL A 353 4.54 -8.55 6.89
C VAL A 353 5.84 -7.77 7.00
N LEU A 354 6.18 -6.99 5.97
CA LEU A 354 7.42 -6.23 5.94
C LEU A 354 7.47 -5.20 7.08
N PHE A 355 6.37 -4.47 7.29
CA PHE A 355 6.28 -3.48 8.35
C PHE A 355 6.35 -4.13 9.73
N GLN A 356 5.61 -5.21 9.98
CA GLN A 356 5.63 -5.87 11.30
C GLN A 356 7.00 -6.44 11.65
N VAL A 357 7.77 -6.91 10.66
CA VAL A 357 9.13 -7.43 10.87
C VAL A 357 10.14 -6.31 11.14
N TYR A 358 9.99 -5.14 10.50
CA TYR A 358 10.99 -4.07 10.51
C TYR A 358 10.52 -2.74 11.11
N ARG A 359 9.38 -2.70 11.82
CA ARG A 359 8.80 -1.46 12.40
C ARG A 359 9.77 -0.69 13.31
N ASP A 360 10.65 -1.39 14.02
CA ASP A 360 11.64 -0.76 14.92
C ASP A 360 12.88 -0.24 14.17
N ASN A 361 13.01 -0.56 12.88
CA ASN A 361 14.13 -0.18 12.03
C ASN A 361 13.70 0.01 10.57
N LEU A 362 13.20 1.21 10.29
CA LEU A 362 12.69 1.58 8.97
C LEU A 362 13.76 1.58 7.88
N THR A 363 15.05 1.62 8.24
CA THR A 363 16.13 1.44 7.26
C THR A 363 16.07 0.05 6.61
N TRP A 364 15.83 -1.00 7.41
CA TRP A 364 15.68 -2.36 6.86
C TRP A 364 14.35 -2.54 6.16
N PHE A 365 13.29 -1.89 6.64
CA PHE A 365 12.00 -1.88 5.96
C PHE A 365 12.15 -1.39 4.51
N VAL A 366 12.71 -0.19 4.29
CA VAL A 366 12.93 0.37 2.95
C VAL A 366 13.90 -0.49 2.16
N PHE A 367 14.98 -0.96 2.77
CA PHE A 367 15.94 -1.83 2.07
C PHE A 367 15.27 -3.10 1.50
N TRP A 368 14.47 -3.79 2.31
CA TRP A 368 13.84 -5.05 1.89
C TRP A 368 12.68 -4.85 0.93
N GLU A 369 11.96 -3.73 1.03
CA GLU A 369 11.02 -3.28 -0.01
C GLU A 369 11.73 -3.23 -1.37
N GLU A 370 12.80 -2.43 -1.45
CA GLU A 370 13.56 -2.22 -2.68
C GLU A 370 14.22 -3.51 -3.21
N VAL A 371 14.67 -4.40 -2.32
CA VAL A 371 15.20 -5.73 -2.69
C VAL A 371 14.12 -6.62 -3.31
N THR A 372 12.92 -6.66 -2.73
CA THR A 372 11.86 -7.55 -3.22
C THR A 372 11.35 -7.12 -4.60
N GLU A 373 11.33 -5.82 -4.86
CA GLU A 373 11.01 -5.27 -6.17
C GLU A 373 12.07 -5.64 -7.22
N LEU A 374 13.36 -5.56 -6.85
CA LEU A 374 14.45 -6.04 -7.70
C LEU A 374 14.31 -7.54 -8.00
N ILE A 375 14.02 -8.36 -6.98
CA ILE A 375 13.81 -9.81 -7.14
C ILE A 375 12.66 -10.07 -8.12
N TYR A 376 11.56 -9.33 -8.00
CA TYR A 376 10.42 -9.44 -8.90
C TYR A 376 10.81 -9.14 -10.35
N ILE A 377 11.45 -8.00 -10.63
CA ILE A 377 11.83 -7.60 -11.99
C ILE A 377 12.88 -8.55 -12.59
N VAL A 378 13.89 -8.93 -11.81
CA VAL A 378 14.91 -9.91 -12.23
C VAL A 378 14.27 -11.28 -12.49
N GLY A 379 13.33 -11.71 -11.65
CA GLY A 379 12.58 -12.96 -11.81
C GLY A 379 11.78 -12.98 -13.11
N VAL A 380 11.04 -11.90 -13.41
CA VAL A 380 10.32 -11.74 -14.68
C VAL A 380 11.28 -11.79 -15.86
N GLY A 381 12.40 -11.04 -15.79
CA GLY A 381 13.43 -11.04 -16.82
C GLY A 381 14.05 -12.42 -17.05
N ALA A 382 14.34 -13.16 -15.98
CA ALA A 382 14.87 -14.52 -16.05
C ALA A 382 13.89 -15.48 -16.72
N VAL A 383 12.60 -15.46 -16.35
CA VAL A 383 11.56 -16.28 -16.98
C VAL A 383 11.46 -15.97 -18.47
N LEU A 384 11.40 -14.69 -18.85
CA LEU A 384 11.35 -14.28 -20.25
C LEU A 384 12.60 -14.73 -21.02
N TRP A 385 13.79 -14.62 -20.42
CA TRP A 385 15.06 -15.01 -21.04
C TRP A 385 15.19 -16.52 -21.23
N ILE A 386 14.90 -17.31 -20.20
CA ILE A 386 15.01 -18.77 -20.20
C ILE A 386 14.02 -19.36 -21.20
N PHE A 387 12.78 -18.88 -21.20
CA PHE A 387 11.70 -19.45 -22.01
C PHE A 387 11.45 -18.70 -23.34
N ARG A 388 12.30 -17.73 -23.72
CA ARG A 388 12.13 -16.88 -24.92
C ARG A 388 11.80 -17.66 -26.19
N GLY A 389 12.47 -18.80 -26.39
CA GLY A 389 12.33 -19.61 -27.60
C GLY A 389 10.94 -20.22 -27.77
N ARG A 390 10.29 -20.62 -26.68
CA ARG A 390 8.91 -21.14 -26.70
C ARG A 390 7.90 -19.99 -26.65
N LEU A 391 8.06 -19.07 -25.71
CA LEU A 391 7.13 -17.95 -25.49
C LEU A 391 6.94 -17.13 -26.77
N PHE A 392 8.04 -16.77 -27.45
CA PHE A 392 7.96 -15.86 -28.59
C PHE A 392 7.49 -16.57 -29.86
N ARG A 393 7.88 -17.83 -30.09
CA ARG A 393 7.36 -18.63 -31.21
C ARG A 393 5.84 -18.84 -31.12
N GLU A 394 5.32 -19.09 -29.92
CA GLU A 394 3.88 -19.23 -29.70
C GLU A 394 3.15 -17.88 -29.87
N ALA A 395 3.71 -16.79 -29.34
CA ALA A 395 3.14 -15.46 -29.51
C ALA A 395 3.12 -14.99 -30.99
N GLU A 396 4.11 -15.37 -31.80
CA GLU A 396 4.12 -15.08 -33.23
C GLU A 396 3.08 -15.91 -34.01
N LYS A 397 2.82 -17.15 -33.60
CA LYS A 397 1.76 -17.98 -34.20
C LYS A 397 0.37 -17.40 -33.98
N GLU A 398 0.12 -16.83 -32.81
CA GLU A 398 -1.16 -16.15 -32.48
C GLU A 398 -1.36 -14.84 -33.26
N LYS A 399 -0.33 -14.31 -33.92
CA LYS A 399 -0.41 -13.11 -34.77
C LYS A 399 -0.93 -13.42 -36.19
N LYS A 400 -0.71 -14.64 -36.68
CA LYS A 400 -1.10 -15.11 -38.02
C LYS A 400 -2.57 -15.52 -38.28
N PRO A 401 -3.50 -15.66 -37.31
CA PRO A 401 -4.88 -16.06 -37.60
C PRO A 401 -5.65 -15.06 -38.48
N PHE A 402 -5.24 -13.79 -38.51
CA PHE A 402 -5.94 -12.72 -39.23
C PHE A 402 -5.38 -12.42 -40.64
N GLU A 403 -4.30 -13.08 -41.08
CA GLU A 403 -3.75 -12.90 -42.43
C GLU A 403 -4.32 -13.87 -43.48
N HIS A 404 -5.11 -14.87 -43.07
CA HIS A 404 -5.82 -15.78 -43.97
C HIS A 404 -7.34 -15.56 -43.91
N ILE A 405 -7.80 -14.44 -44.45
CA ILE A 405 -9.15 -14.39 -45.03
C ILE A 405 -9.01 -14.95 -46.45
N PRO A 406 -9.62 -16.10 -46.78
CA PRO A 406 -9.63 -16.57 -48.17
C PRO A 406 -10.30 -15.48 -49.00
N GLN A 407 -9.59 -14.95 -50.00
CA GLN A 407 -10.22 -14.19 -51.06
C GLN A 407 -11.19 -15.14 -51.77
N HIS A 408 -12.47 -15.10 -51.38
CA HIS A 408 -13.52 -15.72 -52.17
C HIS A 408 -13.47 -15.06 -53.55
N SER A 409 -13.11 -15.87 -54.55
CA SER A 409 -13.19 -15.56 -55.96
C SER A 409 -14.58 -15.02 -56.28
N ARG A 410 -14.65 -13.75 -56.67
CA ARG A 410 -15.80 -13.22 -57.42
C ARG A 410 -15.73 -13.84 -58.81
N ASN A 411 -16.57 -14.85 -59.04
CA ASN A 411 -17.08 -15.16 -60.37
C ASN A 411 -18.51 -14.65 -60.45
#